data_AF-A0A821J819-F1
#
_entry.id   AF-A0A821J819-F1
#
_cell.length_a   1.000
_cell.length_b   1.000
_cell.length_c   1.000
_cell.angle_alpha   90.00
_cell.angle_beta   90.00
_cell.angle_gamma   90.00
#
_symmetry.space_group_name_H-M   'P 1'
#
loop_
_entity.id
_entity.type
_entity.pdbx_description
1 polymer ?
#
loop_
_entity_poly.entity_id
_entity_poly.type
_entity_poly.pdbx_seq_one_letter_code
_entity_poly.pdbx_strand_id
1 'polypeptide(L)'
;MTLYTDENNNKWFREKSSEFWPGQEFSIEIEEILYQQRSKYQDILVFKSKTYGNVLVLDNCIQCTERDEFAYQEMAAFLPLLAHPNPKRILIIGGGDGGVIREVVKHPQVEEVILCEIDEDVIDVSKKYLPDMAKEIVNSKVTIVISDGCEYLKQHTDKFDVIITDSSDPNGPAESLFEESFYSLMKTALKRPYGIICCQGECIWLDLPLIKKLMTISRHLFPSVAYANVSTPTYPCGTLGFIVCSLNENAKLTEPINKKLADELNTKYYTADIHRASFALPAFVRHVCQTSSIAVEDSTKEIALIHFPELSINSGDKISKISSLTKASAQVDTSSSSNTNNSVGNDVELDNQSRFLDNFDKSSNANNPTSSLQTTKSFMSNSLTQRLILTSKCDLFFCNSSIPYHPVSEDELVLTTLHKQSCQKRWFMKYSWLTFYK
;
A
#
# COMPACT_ATOMS: atom_id res chain seq x y z
N MET A 1 12.44 14.80 -12.27
CA MET A 1 11.69 15.24 -13.47
C MET A 1 10.64 14.18 -13.73
N THR A 2 9.39 14.52 -13.49
CA THR A 2 8.23 13.60 -13.51
C THR A 2 7.73 13.31 -14.92
N LEU A 3 8.03 14.20 -15.87
CA LEU A 3 7.75 14.03 -17.29
C LEU A 3 9.06 13.75 -18.03
N TYR A 4 9.07 12.79 -18.95
CA TYR A 4 10.22 12.54 -19.81
C TYR A 4 9.82 12.09 -21.21
N THR A 5 10.79 12.07 -22.10
CA THR A 5 10.62 11.60 -23.47
C THR A 5 11.57 10.43 -23.71
N ASP A 6 11.06 9.34 -24.27
CA ASP A 6 11.86 8.16 -24.61
C ASP A 6 12.59 8.33 -25.96
N GLU A 7 13.38 7.34 -26.34
CA GLU A 7 14.12 7.28 -27.61
C GLU A 7 13.24 7.33 -28.86
N ASN A 8 11.94 7.04 -28.72
CA ASN A 8 10.95 7.07 -29.80
C ASN A 8 10.14 8.38 -29.82
N ASN A 9 10.54 9.39 -29.04
CA ASN A 9 9.82 10.65 -28.85
C ASN A 9 8.45 10.53 -28.17
N ASN A 10 8.14 9.40 -27.51
CA ASN A 10 6.92 9.29 -26.72
C ASN A 10 7.10 10.02 -25.38
N LYS A 11 6.06 10.71 -24.93
CA LYS A 11 6.04 11.38 -23.62
C LYS A 11 5.54 10.41 -22.56
N TRP A 12 6.18 10.43 -21.40
CA TRP A 12 5.87 9.54 -20.29
C TRP A 12 5.78 10.34 -18.99
N PHE A 13 4.81 9.98 -18.16
CA PHE A 13 4.75 10.37 -16.76
C PHE A 13 5.40 9.26 -15.93
N ARG A 14 6.29 9.61 -15.00
CA ARG A 14 6.89 8.69 -14.02
C ARG A 14 6.51 9.10 -12.61
N GLU A 15 5.81 8.23 -11.90
CA GLU A 15 5.53 8.41 -10.48
C GLU A 15 6.75 7.95 -9.67
N LYS A 16 7.37 8.90 -8.96
CA LYS A 16 8.57 8.63 -8.17
C LYS A 16 8.49 9.36 -6.83
N SER A 17 8.68 8.62 -5.75
CA SER A 17 8.90 9.17 -4.42
C SER A 17 10.18 8.61 -3.81
N SER A 18 11.09 9.49 -3.38
CA SER A 18 12.27 9.08 -2.60
C SER A 18 11.93 8.82 -1.13
N GLU A 19 10.76 9.25 -0.69
CA GLU A 19 10.31 9.17 0.70
C GLU A 19 9.43 7.94 0.94
N PHE A 20 8.43 7.74 0.11
CA PHE A 20 7.40 6.71 0.31
C PHE A 20 7.72 5.37 -0.38
N TRP A 21 8.31 5.40 -1.58
CA TRP A 21 8.69 4.18 -2.33
C TRP A 21 10.07 4.29 -3.00
N PRO A 22 11.15 4.43 -2.21
CA PRO A 22 12.48 4.62 -2.75
C PRO A 22 12.95 3.45 -3.62
N GLY A 23 13.54 3.76 -4.77
CA GLY A 23 14.15 2.77 -5.65
C GLY A 23 13.19 2.09 -6.64
N GLN A 24 11.91 2.46 -6.64
CA GLN A 24 10.92 2.02 -7.63
C GLN A 24 10.18 3.21 -8.25
N GLU A 25 9.68 3.04 -9.47
CA GLU A 25 8.80 4.00 -10.13
C GLU A 25 7.80 3.25 -11.02
N PHE A 26 6.60 3.80 -11.18
CA PHE A 26 5.62 3.36 -12.16
C PHE A 26 5.49 4.44 -13.24
N SER A 27 5.40 4.04 -14.51
CA SER A 27 5.36 4.99 -15.62
C SER A 27 4.18 4.71 -16.55
N ILE A 28 3.50 5.79 -16.95
CA ILE A 28 2.38 5.76 -17.88
C ILE A 28 2.70 6.65 -19.08
N GLU A 29 2.53 6.10 -20.29
CA GLU A 29 2.70 6.86 -21.53
C GLU A 29 1.57 7.88 -21.70
N ILE A 30 1.95 9.11 -22.02
CA ILE A 30 1.06 10.26 -22.18
C ILE A 30 0.65 10.38 -23.66
N GLU A 31 -0.65 10.42 -23.90
CA GLU A 31 -1.21 10.83 -25.18
C GLU A 31 -1.30 12.36 -25.28
N GLU A 32 -1.85 13.01 -24.25
CA GLU A 32 -2.09 14.46 -24.22
C GLU A 32 -2.10 14.98 -22.78
N ILE A 33 -1.48 16.14 -22.52
CA ILE A 33 -1.66 16.86 -21.25
C ILE A 33 -2.93 17.70 -21.35
N LEU A 34 -3.91 17.43 -20.48
CA LEU A 34 -5.22 18.05 -20.50
C LEU A 34 -5.31 19.28 -19.57
N TYR A 35 -4.57 19.23 -18.46
CA TYR A 35 -4.53 20.28 -17.44
C TYR A 35 -3.22 20.19 -16.66
N GLN A 36 -2.62 21.35 -16.34
CA GLN A 36 -1.46 21.41 -15.45
C GLN A 36 -1.39 22.78 -14.79
N GLN A 37 -1.74 22.87 -13.51
CA GLN A 37 -1.67 24.10 -12.71
C GLN A 37 -1.40 23.76 -11.24
N ARG A 38 -0.91 24.74 -10.48
CA ARG A 38 -0.80 24.66 -9.03
C ARG A 38 -2.01 25.35 -8.40
N SER A 39 -2.76 24.64 -7.56
CA SER A 39 -3.84 25.21 -6.76
C SER A 39 -3.27 25.97 -5.55
N LYS A 40 -4.16 26.39 -4.64
CA LYS A 40 -3.73 26.92 -3.33
C LYS A 40 -2.95 25.88 -2.50
N TYR A 41 -3.15 24.59 -2.75
CA TYR A 41 -2.67 23.51 -1.89
C TYR A 41 -1.56 22.67 -2.55
N GLN A 42 -1.71 22.32 -3.82
CA GLN A 42 -0.90 21.27 -4.46
C GLN A 42 -0.76 21.48 -5.98
N ASP A 43 0.20 20.79 -6.60
CA ASP A 43 0.32 20.71 -8.05
C ASP A 43 -0.70 19.70 -8.60
N ILE A 44 -1.54 20.15 -9.54
CA ILE A 44 -2.57 19.33 -10.19
C ILE A 44 -2.19 19.12 -11.66
N LEU A 45 -2.03 17.86 -12.05
CA LEU A 45 -1.81 17.43 -13.42
C LEU A 45 -2.92 16.45 -13.83
N VAL A 46 -3.54 16.72 -14.97
CA VAL A 46 -4.39 15.74 -15.66
C VAL A 46 -3.86 15.51 -17.06
N PHE A 47 -3.70 14.24 -17.41
CA PHE A 47 -3.31 13.86 -18.75
C PHE A 47 -4.13 12.66 -19.24
N LYS A 48 -4.37 12.63 -20.55
CA LYS A 48 -4.88 11.44 -21.23
C LYS A 48 -3.71 10.50 -21.45
N SER A 49 -3.80 9.29 -20.93
CA SER A 49 -2.82 8.23 -21.17
C SER A 49 -3.16 7.41 -22.41
N LYS A 50 -2.17 6.68 -22.94
CA LYS A 50 -2.40 5.75 -24.06
C LYS A 50 -3.32 4.58 -23.74
N THR A 51 -3.30 4.09 -22.49
CA THR A 51 -3.91 2.80 -22.14
C THR A 51 -4.69 2.77 -20.83
N TYR A 52 -4.75 3.87 -20.07
CA TYR A 52 -5.44 3.97 -18.78
C TYR A 52 -6.56 5.04 -18.75
N GLY A 53 -6.87 5.65 -19.90
CA GLY A 53 -7.79 6.79 -19.98
C GLY A 53 -7.17 8.06 -19.38
N ASN A 54 -8.01 8.94 -18.83
CA ASN A 54 -7.54 10.12 -18.13
C ASN A 54 -6.97 9.74 -16.75
N VAL A 55 -5.90 10.43 -16.38
CA VAL A 55 -5.11 10.21 -15.15
C VAL A 55 -5.04 11.51 -14.37
N LEU A 56 -5.47 11.49 -13.11
CA LEU A 56 -5.27 12.59 -12.16
C LEU A 56 -4.02 12.34 -11.33
N VAL A 57 -3.19 13.36 -11.24
CA VAL A 57 -1.96 13.39 -10.46
C VAL A 57 -1.96 14.62 -9.56
N LEU A 58 -1.69 14.41 -8.28
CA LEU A 58 -1.52 15.45 -7.27
C LEU A 58 -0.12 15.35 -6.68
N ASP A 59 0.64 16.45 -6.68
CA ASP A 59 2.01 16.52 -6.16
C ASP A 59 2.94 15.39 -6.68
N ASN A 60 2.74 14.98 -7.94
CA ASN A 60 3.43 13.89 -8.63
C ASN A 60 3.05 12.46 -8.22
N CYS A 61 2.02 12.28 -7.40
CA CYS A 61 1.42 10.99 -7.08
C CYS A 61 0.13 10.78 -7.88
N ILE A 62 -0.02 9.61 -8.51
CA ILE A 62 -1.23 9.20 -9.23
C ILE A 62 -2.34 8.98 -8.21
N GLN A 63 -3.42 9.72 -8.35
CA GLN A 63 -4.59 9.57 -7.48
C GLN A 63 -5.58 8.55 -8.06
N CYS A 64 -5.82 8.61 -9.36
CA CYS A 64 -6.72 7.68 -10.05
C CYS A 64 -6.47 7.65 -11.56
N THR A 65 -6.88 6.54 -12.18
CA THR A 65 -7.03 6.42 -13.63
C THR A 65 -8.41 5.88 -13.98
N GLU A 66 -9.01 6.33 -15.09
CA GLU A 66 -10.32 5.83 -15.52
C GLU A 66 -10.37 4.30 -15.73
N ARG A 67 -9.21 3.67 -15.95
CA ARG A 67 -9.13 2.23 -16.22
C ARG A 67 -9.28 1.36 -14.98
N ASP A 68 -8.82 1.79 -13.82
CA ASP A 68 -8.76 0.93 -12.63
C ASP A 68 -9.29 1.57 -11.34
N GLU A 69 -9.71 2.85 -11.40
CA GLU A 69 -10.31 3.58 -10.27
C GLU A 69 -11.32 2.72 -9.52
N PHE A 70 -12.27 2.11 -10.24
CA PHE A 70 -13.41 1.39 -9.67
C PHE A 70 -13.03 0.37 -8.60
N ALA A 71 -11.84 -0.23 -8.67
CA ALA A 71 -11.39 -1.18 -7.64
C ALA A 71 -11.28 -0.49 -6.28
N TYR A 72 -10.61 0.66 -6.23
CA TYR A 72 -10.45 1.44 -5.01
C TYR A 72 -11.79 2.06 -4.56
N GLN A 73 -12.52 2.77 -5.43
CA GLN A 73 -13.72 3.48 -4.96
C GLN A 73 -14.86 2.55 -4.55
N GLU A 74 -15.04 1.42 -5.22
CA GLU A 74 -16.06 0.44 -4.81
C GLU A 74 -15.70 -0.18 -3.45
N MET A 75 -14.42 -0.50 -3.21
CA MET A 75 -13.99 -1.04 -1.91
C MET A 75 -14.08 0.01 -0.80
N ALA A 76 -13.61 1.24 -1.03
CA ALA A 76 -13.68 2.35 -0.08
C ALA A 76 -15.12 2.64 0.35
N ALA A 77 -16.08 2.59 -0.59
CA ALA A 77 -17.49 2.79 -0.31
C ALA A 77 -18.15 1.57 0.35
N PHE A 78 -18.02 0.37 -0.23
CA PHE A 78 -18.86 -0.76 0.15
C PHE A 78 -18.29 -1.65 1.26
N LEU A 79 -17.02 -1.50 1.65
CA LEU A 79 -16.53 -2.09 2.88
C LEU A 79 -17.31 -1.57 4.11
N PRO A 80 -17.37 -0.24 4.37
CA PRO A 80 -18.09 0.26 5.53
C PRO A 80 -19.60 0.24 5.36
N LEU A 81 -20.13 0.57 4.18
CA LEU A 81 -21.59 0.66 3.97
C LEU A 81 -22.28 -0.68 4.17
N LEU A 82 -21.72 -1.77 3.64
CA LEU A 82 -22.33 -3.09 3.78
C LEU A 82 -21.99 -3.78 5.11
N ALA A 83 -21.04 -3.26 5.89
CA ALA A 83 -20.82 -3.66 7.27
C ALA A 83 -21.70 -2.90 8.28
N HIS A 84 -22.38 -1.82 7.84
CA HIS A 84 -23.29 -1.03 8.67
C HIS A 84 -24.75 -1.50 8.49
N PRO A 85 -25.57 -1.60 9.55
CA PRO A 85 -26.94 -2.12 9.43
C PRO A 85 -27.92 -1.17 8.72
N ASN A 86 -27.66 0.14 8.76
CA ASN A 86 -28.52 1.18 8.16
C ASN A 86 -27.78 2.51 7.91
N PRO A 87 -26.83 2.58 6.95
CA PRO A 87 -26.00 3.78 6.75
C PRO A 87 -26.80 4.86 6.01
N LYS A 88 -27.15 5.95 6.70
CA LYS A 88 -27.96 7.04 6.15
C LYS A 88 -27.17 8.31 5.89
N ARG A 89 -26.34 8.72 6.84
CA ARG A 89 -25.54 9.95 6.76
C ARG A 89 -24.06 9.63 6.66
N ILE A 90 -23.46 9.97 5.53
CA ILE A 90 -22.09 9.62 5.18
C ILE A 90 -21.25 10.89 5.09
N LEU A 91 -20.08 10.87 5.70
CA LEU A 91 -19.04 11.88 5.48
C LEU A 91 -17.90 11.26 4.65
N ILE A 92 -17.46 11.96 3.62
CA ILE A 92 -16.25 11.65 2.86
C ILE A 92 -15.29 12.81 3.10
N ILE A 93 -14.09 12.52 3.58
CA ILE A 93 -12.99 13.48 3.75
C ILE A 93 -11.98 13.21 2.65
N GLY A 94 -11.64 14.23 1.86
CA GLY A 94 -10.94 14.06 0.58
C GLY A 94 -11.89 13.55 -0.51
N GLY A 95 -11.41 12.74 -1.45
CA GLY A 95 -12.23 12.16 -2.52
C GLY A 95 -12.80 13.18 -3.51
N GLY A 96 -12.06 14.27 -3.77
CA GLY A 96 -12.45 15.36 -4.67
C GLY A 96 -12.72 14.94 -6.12
N ASP A 97 -12.28 13.76 -6.56
CA ASP A 97 -12.62 13.20 -7.88
C ASP A 97 -14.09 12.77 -8.00
N GLY A 98 -14.74 12.49 -6.88
CA GLY A 98 -16.15 12.12 -6.80
C GLY A 98 -16.45 10.63 -7.02
N GLY A 99 -15.44 9.79 -7.29
CA GLY A 99 -15.63 8.36 -7.49
C GLY A 99 -16.22 7.65 -6.27
N VAL A 100 -15.78 7.99 -5.05
CA VAL A 100 -16.38 7.43 -3.82
C VAL A 100 -17.83 7.89 -3.65
N ILE A 101 -18.16 9.15 -3.96
CA ILE A 101 -19.54 9.65 -3.95
C ILE A 101 -20.40 8.81 -4.89
N ARG A 102 -19.92 8.58 -6.12
CA ARG A 102 -20.62 7.79 -7.14
C ARG A 102 -21.01 6.40 -6.63
N GLU A 103 -20.16 5.78 -5.83
CA GLU A 103 -20.43 4.47 -5.24
C GLU A 103 -21.35 4.56 -4.02
N VAL A 104 -21.10 5.51 -3.12
CA VAL A 104 -21.89 5.69 -1.89
C VAL A 104 -23.38 5.95 -2.20
N VAL A 105 -23.70 6.77 -3.19
CA VAL A 105 -25.10 7.11 -3.52
C VAL A 105 -25.90 5.93 -4.12
N LYS A 106 -25.23 4.84 -4.55
CA LYS A 106 -25.89 3.61 -5.01
C LYS A 106 -26.56 2.86 -3.87
N HIS A 107 -26.12 3.06 -2.63
CA HIS A 107 -26.69 2.37 -1.48
C HIS A 107 -28.08 2.94 -1.14
N PRO A 108 -29.16 2.13 -1.15
CA PRO A 108 -30.53 2.63 -1.09
C PRO A 108 -30.90 3.30 0.24
N GLN A 109 -30.20 2.95 1.33
CA GLN A 109 -30.42 3.55 2.65
C GLN A 109 -29.70 4.89 2.84
N VAL A 110 -28.76 5.26 1.95
CA VAL A 110 -28.05 6.53 2.06
C VAL A 110 -29.01 7.67 1.71
N GLU A 111 -29.13 8.62 2.64
CA GLU A 111 -30.02 9.78 2.56
C GLU A 111 -29.23 11.07 2.35
N GLU A 112 -28.02 11.17 2.91
CA GLU A 112 -27.17 12.37 2.84
C GLU A 112 -25.69 11.96 2.75
N VAL A 113 -24.96 12.60 1.84
CA VAL A 113 -23.51 12.45 1.65
C VAL A 113 -22.88 13.83 1.75
N ILE A 114 -21.92 13.98 2.66
CA ILE A 114 -21.15 15.20 2.81
C ILE A 114 -19.76 14.93 2.23
N LEU A 115 -19.36 15.69 1.22
CA LEU A 115 -17.98 15.74 0.74
C LEU A 115 -17.28 16.89 1.47
N CYS A 116 -16.23 16.60 2.24
CA CYS A 116 -15.33 17.57 2.84
C CYS A 116 -13.99 17.50 2.12
N GLU A 117 -13.80 18.38 1.14
CA GLU A 117 -12.59 18.47 0.32
C GLU A 117 -11.87 19.79 0.63
N ILE A 118 -10.55 19.74 0.77
CA ILE A 118 -9.77 20.93 1.11
C ILE A 118 -9.53 21.82 -0.12
N ASP A 119 -9.46 21.22 -1.31
CA ASP A 119 -9.05 21.84 -2.56
C ASP A 119 -10.17 21.84 -3.61
N GLU A 120 -10.84 22.98 -3.76
CA GLU A 120 -11.94 23.14 -4.72
C GLU A 120 -11.52 22.92 -6.18
N ASP A 121 -10.25 23.17 -6.50
CA ASP A 121 -9.72 22.99 -7.86
C ASP A 121 -9.74 21.51 -8.26
N VAL A 122 -9.52 20.58 -7.31
CA VAL A 122 -9.57 19.13 -7.58
C VAL A 122 -10.99 18.73 -8.01
N ILE A 123 -12.01 19.29 -7.37
CA ILE A 123 -13.41 19.03 -7.73
C ILE A 123 -13.70 19.52 -9.15
N ASP A 124 -13.33 20.76 -9.45
CA ASP A 124 -13.67 21.38 -10.74
C ASP A 124 -12.89 20.77 -11.91
N VAL A 125 -11.62 20.42 -11.69
CA VAL A 125 -10.81 19.65 -12.64
C VAL A 125 -11.43 18.28 -12.87
N SER A 126 -11.90 17.60 -11.82
CA SER A 126 -12.50 16.26 -11.93
C SER A 126 -13.84 16.29 -12.66
N LYS A 127 -14.73 17.27 -12.39
CA LYS A 127 -15.96 17.46 -13.17
C LYS A 127 -15.68 17.60 -14.67
N LYS A 128 -14.58 18.24 -15.03
CA LYS A 128 -14.23 18.52 -16.42
C LYS A 128 -13.54 17.34 -17.12
N TYR A 129 -12.58 16.70 -16.45
CA TYR A 129 -11.69 15.72 -17.08
C TYR A 129 -11.89 14.29 -16.58
N LEU A 130 -12.66 14.08 -15.51
CA LEU A 130 -13.01 12.77 -14.96
C LEU A 130 -14.55 12.65 -14.80
N PRO A 131 -15.34 12.93 -15.86
CA PRO A 131 -16.78 13.11 -15.72
C PRO A 131 -17.49 11.85 -15.21
N ASP A 132 -16.99 10.65 -15.51
CA ASP A 132 -17.59 9.40 -15.04
C ASP A 132 -17.41 9.16 -13.54
N MET A 133 -16.33 9.68 -12.94
CA MET A 133 -16.13 9.71 -11.47
C MET A 133 -16.99 10.81 -10.85
N ALA A 134 -16.90 12.03 -11.38
CA ALA A 134 -17.54 13.22 -10.83
C ALA A 134 -19.05 13.33 -11.05
N LYS A 135 -19.68 12.45 -11.86
CA LYS A 135 -21.09 12.60 -12.29
C LYS A 135 -22.11 12.68 -11.16
N GLU A 136 -21.85 12.05 -10.01
CA GLU A 136 -22.76 12.06 -8.86
C GLU A 136 -22.49 13.21 -7.87
N ILE A 137 -21.50 14.08 -8.12
CA ILE A 137 -21.25 15.27 -7.29
C ILE A 137 -22.48 16.20 -7.28
N VAL A 138 -23.27 16.21 -8.35
CA VAL A 138 -24.51 17.01 -8.48
C VAL A 138 -25.76 16.30 -7.94
N ASN A 139 -25.61 15.11 -7.35
CA ASN A 139 -26.73 14.35 -6.79
C ASN A 139 -27.39 15.13 -5.65
N SER A 140 -28.73 15.09 -5.56
CA SER A 140 -29.48 15.85 -4.53
C SER A 140 -29.17 15.42 -3.09
N LYS A 141 -28.56 14.23 -2.90
CA LYS A 141 -28.09 13.75 -1.59
C LYS A 141 -26.74 14.34 -1.18
N VAL A 142 -26.01 14.97 -2.11
CA VAL A 142 -24.62 15.38 -1.91
C VAL A 142 -24.56 16.85 -1.49
N THR A 143 -23.82 17.12 -0.42
CA THR A 143 -23.45 18.46 0.02
C THR A 143 -21.93 18.58 -0.01
N ILE A 144 -21.41 19.57 -0.72
CA ILE A 144 -19.97 19.86 -0.80
C ILE A 144 -19.62 20.90 0.26
N VAL A 145 -18.55 20.64 1.01
CA VAL A 145 -17.95 21.54 1.98
C VAL A 145 -16.47 21.69 1.62
N ILE A 146 -16.05 22.92 1.30
CA ILE A 146 -14.64 23.23 1.08
C ILE A 146 -14.00 23.54 2.43
N SER A 147 -13.33 22.56 3.03
CA SER A 147 -12.74 22.68 4.37
C SER A 147 -11.66 21.63 4.59
N ASP A 148 -10.73 21.94 5.49
CA ASP A 148 -9.88 20.94 6.11
C ASP A 148 -10.74 19.91 6.88
N GLY A 149 -10.42 18.62 6.72
CA GLY A 149 -11.17 17.52 7.31
C GLY A 149 -11.07 17.47 8.83
N CYS A 150 -9.92 17.81 9.42
CA CYS A 150 -9.76 17.88 10.87
C CYS A 150 -10.62 19.01 11.45
N GLU A 151 -10.59 20.19 10.85
CA GLU A 151 -11.41 21.33 11.27
C GLU A 151 -12.91 21.06 11.12
N TYR A 152 -13.30 20.35 10.06
CA TYR A 152 -14.69 19.95 9.87
C TYR A 152 -15.15 18.96 10.94
N LEU A 153 -14.34 17.95 11.27
CA LEU A 153 -14.70 16.96 12.29
C LEU A 153 -14.83 17.57 13.69
N LYS A 154 -14.01 18.57 14.05
CA LYS A 154 -14.09 19.28 15.35
C LYS A 154 -15.48 19.90 15.61
N GLN A 155 -16.24 20.18 14.56
CA GLN A 155 -17.55 20.82 14.63
C GLN A 155 -18.70 19.81 14.79
N HIS A 156 -18.41 18.51 14.84
CA HIS A 156 -19.42 17.46 14.76
C HIS A 156 -19.26 16.41 15.85
N THR A 157 -20.39 15.94 16.39
CA THR A 157 -20.46 14.86 17.38
C THR A 157 -21.71 14.03 17.11
N ASP A 158 -21.60 12.70 17.17
CA ASP A 158 -22.72 11.76 17.04
C ASP A 158 -23.59 11.98 15.77
N LYS A 159 -22.95 12.36 14.65
CA LYS A 159 -23.64 12.82 13.44
C LYS A 159 -23.66 11.78 12.33
N PHE A 160 -22.53 11.15 12.03
CA PHE A 160 -22.35 10.35 10.82
C PHE A 160 -22.47 8.85 11.11
N ASP A 161 -23.24 8.12 10.30
CA ASP A 161 -23.29 6.66 10.39
C ASP A 161 -21.99 6.05 9.85
N VAL A 162 -21.43 6.65 8.79
CA VAL A 162 -20.16 6.23 8.19
C VAL A 162 -19.29 7.45 7.88
N ILE A 163 -17.99 7.35 8.16
CA ILE A 163 -16.98 8.31 7.71
C ILE A 163 -15.97 7.56 6.83
N ILE A 164 -15.73 8.07 5.62
CA ILE A 164 -14.72 7.56 4.69
C ILE A 164 -13.62 8.62 4.58
N THR A 165 -12.38 8.23 4.82
CA THR A 165 -11.21 9.09 4.58
C THR A 165 -10.52 8.61 3.31
N ASP A 166 -10.76 9.35 2.23
CA ASP A 166 -10.22 9.12 0.89
C ASP A 166 -9.11 10.15 0.61
N SER A 167 -7.97 9.94 1.25
CA SER A 167 -6.82 10.86 1.20
C SER A 167 -5.72 10.33 0.29
N SER A 168 -4.86 11.25 -0.16
CA SER A 168 -3.54 10.92 -0.70
C SER A 168 -2.62 10.33 0.39
N ASP A 169 -1.39 9.97 -0.02
CA ASP A 169 -0.27 9.59 0.86
C ASP A 169 -0.07 10.61 2.01
N PRO A 170 0.56 10.22 3.14
CA PRO A 170 0.78 11.07 4.32
C PRO A 170 1.83 12.18 4.07
N ASN A 171 1.50 13.10 3.17
CA ASN A 171 2.30 14.25 2.79
C ASN A 171 1.40 15.49 2.66
N GLY A 172 2.00 16.67 2.79
CA GLY A 172 1.35 17.95 2.56
C GLY A 172 0.04 18.06 3.36
N PRO A 173 -1.11 18.32 2.71
CA PRO A 173 -2.38 18.51 3.41
C PRO A 173 -2.89 17.24 4.11
N ALA A 174 -2.44 16.04 3.72
CA ALA A 174 -2.97 14.78 4.23
C ALA A 174 -2.22 14.24 5.47
N GLU A 175 -1.05 14.78 5.83
CA GLU A 175 -0.21 14.29 6.93
C GLU A 175 -0.99 14.15 8.25
N SER A 176 -1.82 15.15 8.57
CA SER A 176 -2.63 15.17 9.81
C SER A 176 -3.67 14.06 9.90
N LEU A 177 -4.05 13.44 8.78
CA LEU A 177 -5.08 12.40 8.69
C LEU A 177 -4.57 11.03 9.17
N PHE A 178 -3.26 10.89 9.39
CA PHE A 178 -2.60 9.65 9.82
C PHE A 178 -2.18 9.67 11.31
N GLU A 179 -2.77 10.56 12.10
CA GLU A 179 -2.50 10.73 13.54
C GLU A 179 -3.67 10.30 14.44
N GLU A 180 -3.35 9.92 15.69
CA GLU A 180 -4.35 9.48 16.68
C GLU A 180 -5.40 10.55 16.98
N SER A 181 -5.02 11.83 16.92
CA SER A 181 -5.92 12.96 17.08
C SER A 181 -7.04 12.94 16.03
N PHE A 182 -6.73 12.63 14.77
CA PHE A 182 -7.71 12.54 13.69
C PHE A 182 -8.67 11.36 13.89
N TYR A 183 -8.15 10.18 14.26
CA TYR A 183 -8.99 9.02 14.57
C TYR A 183 -9.91 9.27 15.78
N SER A 184 -9.46 10.05 16.77
CA SER A 184 -10.27 10.48 17.90
C SER A 184 -11.38 11.45 17.51
N LEU A 185 -11.11 12.36 16.57
CA LEU A 185 -12.12 13.25 15.99
C LEU A 185 -13.18 12.46 15.23
N MET A 186 -12.78 11.51 14.37
CA MET A 186 -13.71 10.63 13.67
C MET A 186 -14.58 9.82 14.64
N LYS A 187 -13.98 9.22 15.68
CA LYS A 187 -14.71 8.48 16.72
C LYS A 187 -15.78 9.34 17.40
N THR A 188 -15.48 10.62 17.63
CA THR A 188 -16.40 11.58 18.26
C THR A 188 -17.55 11.97 17.31
N ALA A 189 -17.24 12.18 16.04
CA ALA A 189 -18.21 12.56 15.01
C ALA A 189 -19.14 11.40 14.59
N LEU A 190 -18.72 10.15 14.79
CA LEU A 190 -19.51 8.96 14.49
C LEU A 190 -20.72 8.79 15.41
N LYS A 191 -21.81 8.35 14.81
CA LYS A 191 -23.08 8.09 15.47
C LYS A 191 -23.05 6.76 16.22
N ARG A 192 -23.54 6.76 17.46
CA ARG A 192 -23.61 5.56 18.31
C ARG A 192 -24.89 4.75 18.04
N PRO A 193 -24.85 3.42 18.27
CA PRO A 193 -23.69 2.61 18.62
C PRO A 193 -22.96 2.01 17.40
N TYR A 194 -23.47 2.24 16.18
CA TYR A 194 -23.08 1.46 15.00
C TYR A 194 -22.07 2.14 14.08
N GLY A 195 -21.65 3.37 14.37
CA GLY A 195 -20.80 4.15 13.47
C GLY A 195 -19.53 3.44 13.03
N ILE A 196 -19.21 3.55 11.73
CA ILE A 196 -18.05 2.91 11.09
C ILE A 196 -17.16 3.96 10.42
N ILE A 197 -15.85 3.83 10.56
CA ILE A 197 -14.88 4.50 9.68
C ILE A 197 -14.25 3.54 8.69
N CYS A 198 -13.90 4.05 7.51
CA CYS A 198 -13.04 3.40 6.54
C CYS A 198 -12.02 4.42 6.02
N CYS A 199 -10.75 4.20 6.31
CA CYS A 199 -9.67 5.08 5.84
C CYS A 199 -8.81 4.32 4.84
N GLN A 200 -8.27 5.05 3.84
CA GLN A 200 -7.07 4.59 3.14
C GLN A 200 -6.03 4.13 4.17
N GLY A 201 -5.38 2.98 3.92
CA GLY A 201 -4.51 2.29 4.86
C GLY A 201 -3.15 1.89 4.30
N GLU A 202 -2.66 2.62 3.30
CA GLU A 202 -1.34 2.44 2.67
C GLU A 202 -1.02 1.05 2.11
N CYS A 203 0.19 0.86 1.58
CA CYS A 203 0.57 -0.36 0.87
C CYS A 203 1.20 -1.40 1.79
N ILE A 204 0.64 -2.62 1.79
CA ILE A 204 1.16 -3.74 2.61
C ILE A 204 2.59 -4.17 2.28
N TRP A 205 3.14 -3.79 1.12
CA TRP A 205 4.51 -4.13 0.70
C TRP A 205 5.54 -3.07 1.08
N LEU A 206 5.10 -1.85 1.40
CA LEU A 206 5.96 -0.69 1.64
C LEU A 206 5.82 -0.19 3.09
N ASP A 207 4.59 -0.09 3.58
CA ASP A 207 4.23 0.77 4.71
C ASP A 207 3.91 0.00 6.00
N LEU A 208 4.45 -1.21 6.16
CA LEU A 208 4.18 -2.06 7.33
C LEU A 208 4.38 -1.33 8.69
N PRO A 209 5.41 -0.48 8.89
CA PRO A 209 5.55 0.28 10.14
C PRO A 209 4.39 1.25 10.38
N LEU A 210 3.93 1.96 9.35
CA LEU A 210 2.81 2.89 9.43
C LEU A 210 1.49 2.15 9.65
N ILE A 211 1.26 1.06 8.90
CA ILE A 211 0.11 0.18 9.10
C ILE A 211 0.07 -0.33 10.56
N LYS A 212 1.22 -0.72 11.13
CA LYS A 212 1.30 -1.13 12.54
C LYS A 212 0.88 -0.01 13.50
N LYS A 213 1.37 1.22 13.27
CA LYS A 213 1.03 2.41 14.07
C LYS A 213 -0.48 2.65 14.03
N LEU A 214 -1.07 2.74 12.84
CA LEU A 214 -2.48 3.05 12.65
C LEU A 214 -3.41 1.95 13.17
N MET A 215 -3.04 0.67 13.01
CA MET A 215 -3.79 -0.45 13.60
C MET A 215 -3.73 -0.42 15.13
N THR A 216 -2.61 0.01 15.71
CA THR A 216 -2.47 0.16 17.17
C THR A 216 -3.37 1.28 17.70
N ILE A 217 -3.33 2.45 17.06
CA ILE A 217 -4.23 3.60 17.33
C ILE A 217 -5.69 3.15 17.22
N SER A 218 -6.03 2.49 16.12
CA SER A 218 -7.39 2.04 15.84
C SER A 218 -7.91 1.10 16.92
N ARG A 219 -7.12 0.12 17.39
CA ARG A 219 -7.53 -0.80 18.46
C ARG A 219 -7.60 -0.13 19.83
N HIS A 220 -6.85 0.94 20.06
CA HIS A 220 -7.00 1.73 21.28
C HIS A 220 -8.36 2.47 21.29
N LEU A 221 -8.80 2.94 20.13
CA LEU A 221 -9.98 3.79 20.00
C LEU A 221 -11.28 3.03 19.72
N PHE A 222 -11.25 1.92 19.00
CA PHE A 222 -12.45 1.23 18.51
C PHE A 222 -12.49 -0.23 18.98
N PRO A 223 -13.67 -0.75 19.39
CA PRO A 223 -13.80 -2.13 19.85
C PRO A 223 -13.70 -3.16 18.72
N SER A 224 -14.01 -2.80 17.47
CA SER A 224 -13.86 -3.68 16.31
C SER A 224 -13.02 -2.98 15.24
N VAL A 225 -11.95 -3.64 14.81
CA VAL A 225 -10.96 -3.11 13.86
C VAL A 225 -10.55 -4.21 12.91
N ALA A 226 -10.49 -3.91 11.62
CA ALA A 226 -10.03 -4.81 10.58
C ALA A 226 -9.19 -4.06 9.53
N TYR A 227 -8.31 -4.79 8.86
CA TYR A 227 -7.51 -4.27 7.75
C TYR A 227 -7.84 -5.07 6.48
N ALA A 228 -8.26 -4.38 5.43
CA ALA A 228 -8.54 -4.96 4.12
C ALA A 228 -7.48 -4.54 3.11
N ASN A 229 -7.31 -5.30 2.04
CA ASN A 229 -6.42 -4.99 0.93
C ASN A 229 -7.19 -5.05 -0.40
N VAL A 230 -6.85 -4.14 -1.32
CA VAL A 230 -7.41 -4.04 -2.68
C VAL A 230 -6.28 -4.01 -3.70
N SER A 231 -6.49 -4.66 -4.84
CA SER A 231 -5.55 -4.57 -5.97
C SER A 231 -5.97 -3.42 -6.90
N THR A 232 -5.07 -2.44 -7.05
CA THR A 232 -5.24 -1.28 -7.93
C THR A 232 -3.92 -1.07 -8.68
N PRO A 233 -3.83 -1.52 -9.95
CA PRO A 233 -2.57 -1.58 -10.70
C PRO A 233 -1.73 -0.29 -10.74
N THR A 234 -2.35 0.89 -10.77
CA THR A 234 -1.61 2.15 -10.85
C THR A 234 -1.15 2.72 -9.52
N TYR A 235 -1.49 2.10 -8.39
CA TYR A 235 -0.90 2.48 -7.09
C TYR A 235 0.45 1.79 -6.86
N PRO A 236 1.33 2.34 -6.00
CA PRO A 236 2.60 1.72 -5.66
C PRO A 236 2.45 0.24 -5.26
N CYS A 237 3.23 -0.63 -5.91
CA CYS A 237 3.15 -2.10 -5.79
C CYS A 237 1.81 -2.74 -6.24
N GLY A 238 0.93 -2.00 -6.93
CA GLY A 238 -0.32 -2.49 -7.52
C GLY A 238 -1.41 -2.82 -6.51
N THR A 239 -1.31 -2.29 -5.28
CA THR A 239 -2.20 -2.61 -4.18
C THR A 239 -2.27 -1.49 -3.15
N LEU A 240 -3.38 -1.40 -2.43
CA LEU A 240 -3.55 -0.48 -1.30
C LEU A 240 -4.40 -1.13 -0.21
N GLY A 241 -4.32 -0.59 1.00
CA GLY A 241 -5.08 -1.06 2.15
C GLY A 241 -6.24 -0.16 2.55
N PHE A 242 -7.09 -0.70 3.41
CA PHE A 242 -8.11 0.04 4.14
C PHE A 242 -8.11 -0.34 5.61
N ILE A 243 -8.18 0.66 6.48
CA ILE A 243 -8.44 0.47 7.91
C ILE A 243 -9.92 0.70 8.15
N VAL A 244 -10.61 -0.34 8.63
CA VAL A 244 -12.04 -0.29 8.92
C VAL A 244 -12.26 -0.47 10.41
N CYS A 245 -12.96 0.47 11.05
CA CYS A 245 -13.21 0.44 12.49
C CYS A 245 -14.68 0.70 12.81
N SER A 246 -15.20 0.07 13.85
CA SER A 246 -16.60 0.21 14.27
C SER A 246 -16.70 0.53 15.76
N LEU A 247 -17.68 1.38 16.11
CA LEU A 247 -18.09 1.65 17.50
C LEU A 247 -18.84 0.48 18.15
N ASN A 248 -19.39 -0.43 17.35
CA ASN A 248 -20.08 -1.63 17.82
C ASN A 248 -19.08 -2.78 17.94
N GLU A 249 -18.92 -3.32 19.17
CA GLU A 249 -18.04 -4.46 19.49
C GLU A 249 -18.40 -5.76 18.76
N ASN A 250 -19.67 -5.90 18.36
CA ASN A 250 -20.20 -7.09 17.69
C ASN A 250 -20.20 -6.94 16.16
N ALA A 251 -19.60 -5.87 15.61
CA ALA A 251 -19.57 -5.65 14.18
C ALA A 251 -18.71 -6.70 13.47
N LYS A 252 -19.29 -7.37 12.47
CA LYS A 252 -18.57 -8.30 11.59
C LYS A 252 -18.05 -7.55 10.38
N LEU A 253 -16.99 -6.76 10.57
CA LEU A 253 -16.41 -5.92 9.51
C LEU A 253 -15.91 -6.68 8.29
N THR A 254 -15.64 -7.98 8.42
CA THR A 254 -15.12 -8.84 7.36
C THR A 254 -16.19 -9.52 6.52
N GLU A 255 -17.47 -9.26 6.81
CA GLU A 255 -18.61 -9.86 6.14
C GLU A 255 -19.69 -8.80 5.88
N PRO A 256 -20.21 -8.66 4.65
CA PRO A 256 -21.32 -7.76 4.43
C PRO A 256 -22.58 -8.30 5.13
N ILE A 257 -23.27 -7.43 5.87
CA ILE A 257 -24.54 -7.74 6.54
C ILE A 257 -25.60 -8.12 5.51
N ASN A 258 -25.69 -7.36 4.42
CA ASN A 258 -26.66 -7.58 3.36
C ASN A 258 -26.00 -8.12 2.08
N LYS A 259 -25.79 -9.45 2.04
CA LYS A 259 -25.21 -10.14 0.88
C LYS A 259 -26.05 -9.98 -0.39
N LYS A 260 -27.38 -9.97 -0.26
CA LYS A 260 -28.28 -9.78 -1.41
C LYS A 260 -28.07 -8.40 -2.06
N LEU A 261 -27.99 -7.36 -1.23
CA LEU A 261 -27.70 -6.02 -1.73
C LEU A 261 -26.32 -5.97 -2.39
N ALA A 262 -25.31 -6.63 -1.81
CA ALA A 262 -23.97 -6.70 -2.41
C ALA A 262 -23.99 -7.27 -3.84
N ASP A 263 -24.83 -8.26 -4.11
CA ASP A 263 -24.98 -8.88 -5.45
C ASP A 263 -25.86 -8.03 -6.40
N GLU A 264 -26.70 -7.15 -5.87
CA GLU A 264 -27.56 -6.24 -6.64
C GLU A 264 -26.86 -4.91 -7.00
N LEU A 265 -25.75 -4.60 -6.35
CA LEU A 265 -24.90 -3.47 -6.71
C LEU A 265 -24.22 -3.76 -8.05
N ASN A 266 -24.46 -2.91 -9.05
CA ASN A 266 -23.83 -3.01 -10.37
C ASN A 266 -22.37 -2.52 -10.30
N THR A 267 -21.50 -3.36 -9.74
CA THR A 267 -20.07 -3.14 -9.49
C THR A 267 -19.19 -3.89 -10.48
N LYS A 268 -17.96 -3.42 -10.66
CA LYS A 268 -16.94 -4.03 -11.52
C LYS A 268 -15.94 -4.87 -10.73
N TYR A 269 -15.72 -4.55 -9.47
CA TYR A 269 -14.74 -5.19 -8.57
C TYR A 269 -15.39 -5.75 -7.31
N TYR A 270 -16.16 -4.92 -6.59
CA TYR A 270 -16.71 -5.32 -5.31
C TYR A 270 -17.76 -6.42 -5.49
N THR A 271 -17.65 -7.47 -4.67
CA THR A 271 -18.67 -8.50 -4.47
C THR A 271 -18.64 -8.92 -3.01
N ALA A 272 -19.66 -9.65 -2.54
CA ALA A 272 -19.64 -10.18 -1.17
C ALA A 272 -18.46 -11.14 -0.90
N ASP A 273 -17.96 -11.82 -1.93
CA ASP A 273 -16.80 -12.72 -1.84
C ASP A 273 -15.50 -11.93 -1.80
N ILE A 274 -15.37 -10.90 -2.65
CA ILE A 274 -14.23 -9.99 -2.64
C ILE A 274 -14.13 -9.26 -1.31
N HIS A 275 -15.26 -8.79 -0.75
CA HIS A 275 -15.31 -8.20 0.59
C HIS A 275 -14.59 -9.09 1.61
N ARG A 276 -14.96 -10.37 1.71
CA ARG A 276 -14.32 -11.32 2.65
C ARG A 276 -12.86 -11.55 2.33
N ALA A 277 -12.57 -11.79 1.04
CA ALA A 277 -11.23 -12.12 0.57
C ALA A 277 -10.24 -10.98 0.81
N SER A 278 -10.68 -9.72 0.77
CA SER A 278 -9.84 -8.55 1.05
C SER A 278 -9.29 -8.52 2.47
N PHE A 279 -9.91 -9.21 3.43
CA PHE A 279 -9.38 -9.35 4.79
C PHE A 279 -8.45 -10.57 4.97
N ALA A 280 -8.31 -11.42 3.93
CA ALA A 280 -7.41 -12.57 3.94
C ALA A 280 -5.96 -12.14 3.63
N LEU A 281 -5.28 -11.58 4.63
CA LEU A 281 -3.96 -10.97 4.45
C LEU A 281 -2.83 -12.02 4.34
N PRO A 282 -1.76 -11.70 3.58
CA PRO A 282 -0.52 -12.48 3.59
C PRO A 282 0.03 -12.65 5.01
N ALA A 283 0.74 -13.76 5.26
CA ALA A 283 1.19 -14.10 6.61
C ALA A 283 2.03 -12.99 7.27
N PHE A 284 2.92 -12.34 6.52
CA PHE A 284 3.78 -11.28 7.08
C PHE A 284 2.98 -10.04 7.50
N VAL A 285 1.96 -9.66 6.75
CA VAL A 285 1.04 -8.55 7.08
C VAL A 285 0.15 -8.90 8.25
N ARG A 286 -0.33 -10.16 8.28
CA ARG A 286 -1.19 -10.66 9.36
C ARG A 286 -0.54 -10.51 10.73
N HIS A 287 0.76 -10.79 10.85
CA HIS A 287 1.48 -10.58 12.11
C HIS A 287 1.42 -9.12 12.55
N VAL A 288 1.64 -8.17 11.64
CA VAL A 288 1.54 -6.73 11.91
C VAL A 288 0.11 -6.34 12.34
N CYS A 289 -0.90 -6.82 11.59
CA CYS A 289 -2.30 -6.49 11.80
C CYS A 289 -2.98 -7.29 12.93
N GLN A 290 -2.32 -8.24 13.58
CA GLN A 290 -2.86 -9.01 14.71
C GLN A 290 -2.05 -8.86 15.99
N THR A 291 -0.86 -8.26 15.95
CA THR A 291 -0.10 -7.98 17.18
C THR A 291 -0.88 -6.96 18.00
N SER A 292 -1.59 -7.44 19.03
CA SER A 292 -2.07 -6.61 20.14
C SER A 292 -0.86 -5.95 20.78
N SER A 293 -1.01 -4.71 21.24
CA SER A 293 0.01 -4.05 22.04
C SER A 293 0.39 -4.97 23.20
N ILE A 294 1.56 -5.63 23.10
CA ILE A 294 2.22 -6.15 24.29
C ILE A 294 2.47 -4.88 25.11
N ALA A 295 1.84 -4.80 26.28
CA ALA A 295 2.22 -3.81 27.27
C ALA A 295 3.74 -3.87 27.36
N VAL A 296 4.41 -2.74 27.10
CA VAL A 296 5.86 -2.65 27.30
C VAL A 296 6.08 -2.80 28.81
N GLU A 297 6.18 -4.04 29.28
CA GLU A 297 6.85 -4.31 30.53
C GLU A 297 8.32 -3.99 30.29
N ASP A 298 8.79 -3.01 31.04
CA ASP A 298 10.14 -2.50 31.10
C ASP A 298 11.13 -3.67 31.31
N SER A 299 11.66 -4.22 30.21
CA SER A 299 12.55 -5.37 30.23
C SER A 299 13.99 -4.91 30.47
N THR A 300 14.26 -4.43 31.68
CA THR A 300 15.62 -4.42 32.26
C THR A 300 15.94 -5.74 32.96
N LYS A 301 15.53 -6.88 32.38
CA LYS A 301 15.90 -8.21 32.85
C LYS A 301 16.75 -8.94 31.82
N GLU A 302 18.02 -9.05 32.20
CA GLU A 302 19.10 -9.93 31.70
C GLU A 302 18.78 -10.83 30.50
N ILE A 303 19.48 -10.55 29.39
CA ILE A 303 19.66 -11.51 28.30
C ILE A 303 20.61 -12.60 28.80
N ALA A 304 20.06 -13.74 29.21
CA ALA A 304 20.82 -14.98 29.31
C ALA A 304 21.11 -15.51 27.91
N LEU A 305 22.38 -15.46 27.50
CA LEU A 305 22.90 -16.08 26.28
C LEU A 305 22.59 -17.58 26.27
N ILE A 306 21.70 -18.00 25.38
CA ILE A 306 21.47 -19.41 25.06
C ILE A 306 22.67 -19.90 24.23
N HIS A 307 23.45 -20.81 24.81
CA HIS A 307 24.54 -21.52 24.17
C HIS A 307 23.99 -22.49 23.10
N PHE A 308 24.44 -22.36 21.85
CA PHE A 308 24.27 -23.40 20.84
C PHE A 308 25.37 -24.45 21.02
N PRO A 309 25.07 -25.76 21.08
CA PRO A 309 26.11 -26.78 21.08
C PRO A 309 26.73 -26.88 19.68
N GLU A 310 28.04 -26.67 19.60
CA GLU A 310 28.82 -26.85 18.37
C GLU A 310 28.79 -28.31 17.90
N LEU A 311 28.40 -28.50 16.64
CA LEU A 311 28.58 -29.74 15.91
C LEU A 311 30.06 -29.96 15.64
N SER A 312 30.61 -30.99 16.26
CA SER A 312 31.98 -31.47 16.07
C SER A 312 32.22 -31.91 14.62
N ILE A 313 33.09 -31.21 13.90
CA ILE A 313 33.73 -31.73 12.69
C ILE A 313 35.13 -32.17 13.07
N ASN A 314 35.36 -33.49 12.98
CA ASN A 314 36.68 -34.10 13.06
C ASN A 314 37.48 -33.78 11.80
N SER A 315 38.56 -33.02 11.95
CA SER A 315 39.73 -33.16 11.08
C SER A 315 40.97 -32.79 11.88
N GLY A 316 41.65 -33.81 12.40
CA GLY A 316 43.02 -33.67 12.86
C GLY A 316 43.91 -33.38 11.67
N ASP A 317 44.63 -32.26 11.69
CA ASP A 317 46.09 -32.28 11.74
C ASP A 317 46.68 -30.86 11.75
N LYS A 318 47.58 -30.66 12.72
CA LYS A 318 48.83 -29.90 12.66
C LYS A 318 48.88 -28.36 12.85
N ILE A 319 49.67 -28.02 13.90
CA ILE A 319 50.67 -26.93 14.04
C ILE A 319 50.30 -25.74 14.96
N SER A 320 50.47 -26.01 16.27
CA SER A 320 51.37 -25.37 17.26
C SER A 320 51.65 -23.85 17.28
N LYS A 321 51.62 -23.34 18.54
CA LYS A 321 52.30 -22.17 19.16
C LYS A 321 51.63 -20.83 18.84
N ILE A 322 51.14 -20.07 19.82
CA ILE A 322 51.90 -19.46 20.92
C ILE A 322 51.07 -19.42 22.22
N SER A 323 51.52 -20.18 23.22
CA SER A 323 51.43 -19.80 24.65
C SER A 323 52.48 -18.71 24.88
N SER A 324 52.25 -17.64 25.62
CA SER A 324 52.06 -17.61 27.07
C SER A 324 52.19 -16.12 27.45
N LEU A 325 51.45 -15.52 28.38
CA LEU A 325 51.55 -15.68 29.82
C LEU A 325 50.47 -14.79 30.47
N THR A 326 49.59 -15.44 31.26
CA THR A 326 49.16 -15.10 32.64
C THR A 326 48.84 -13.65 33.01
N LYS A 327 47.58 -13.38 33.42
CA LYS A 327 47.06 -13.35 34.83
C LYS A 327 47.68 -12.19 35.64
N ALA A 328 47.02 -11.43 36.50
CA ALA A 328 45.71 -11.41 37.17
C ALA A 328 45.89 -10.23 38.16
N SER A 329 45.06 -9.18 38.23
CA SER A 329 43.78 -9.07 38.98
C SER A 329 43.87 -7.93 40.02
N ALA A 330 42.75 -7.21 40.18
CA ALA A 330 42.27 -6.48 41.38
C ALA A 330 43.06 -5.21 41.81
N GLN A 331 42.48 -4.11 42.31
CA GLN A 331 41.18 -3.81 42.95
C GLN A 331 41.05 -2.25 42.99
N VAL A 332 39.93 -1.64 42.56
CA VAL A 332 38.77 -1.12 43.35
C VAL A 332 38.88 0.33 43.87
N ASP A 333 37.96 1.15 43.35
CA ASP A 333 37.16 2.28 43.87
C ASP A 333 37.74 3.38 44.76
N THR A 334 37.50 4.65 44.41
CA THR A 334 36.39 5.49 44.96
C THR A 334 36.45 6.95 44.47
N SER A 335 35.31 7.61 44.60
CA SER A 335 34.78 8.88 44.08
C SER A 335 35.32 10.21 44.66
N SER A 336 34.78 11.31 44.09
CA SER A 336 34.70 12.72 44.56
C SER A 336 35.67 13.67 43.83
N SER A 337 35.39 14.92 43.47
CA SER A 337 34.34 15.88 43.84
C SER A 337 34.30 17.04 42.81
N SER A 338 33.19 17.76 42.77
CA SER A 338 32.98 19.07 42.12
C SER A 338 33.70 20.21 42.84
N ASN A 339 34.15 21.25 42.11
CA ASN A 339 33.88 22.67 42.44
C ASN A 339 34.51 23.70 41.49
N THR A 340 33.66 24.61 40.99
CA THR A 340 33.76 26.09 40.95
C THR A 340 35.03 26.80 40.41
N ASN A 341 34.85 27.72 39.45
CA ASN A 341 34.83 29.19 39.67
C ASN A 341 35.05 29.99 38.36
N ASN A 342 34.27 31.08 38.22
CA ASN A 342 34.63 32.48 37.85
C ASN A 342 35.66 32.72 36.72
N SER A 343 35.57 33.70 35.83
CA SER A 343 34.88 34.99 35.79
C SER A 343 35.34 35.75 34.53
N VAL A 344 34.46 36.62 33.99
CA VAL A 344 34.74 37.98 33.48
C VAL A 344 35.62 38.14 32.22
N GLY A 345 35.05 38.85 31.23
CA GLY A 345 35.67 40.09 30.75
C GLY A 345 36.05 40.19 29.27
N ASN A 346 35.17 40.88 28.54
CA ASN A 346 35.43 41.93 27.54
C ASN A 346 36.25 41.66 26.26
N ASP A 347 35.58 42.01 25.16
CA ASP A 347 36.01 42.88 24.06
C ASP A 347 37.35 42.63 23.35
N VAL A 348 37.29 42.51 22.02
CA VAL A 348 37.72 43.56 21.07
C VAL A 348 37.77 42.97 19.65
N GLU A 349 37.17 43.71 18.72
CA GLU A 349 37.29 43.61 17.27
C GLU A 349 38.75 43.50 16.79
N LEU A 350 38.99 42.90 15.62
CA LEU A 350 39.62 43.63 14.51
C LEU A 350 39.71 42.76 13.23
N ASP A 351 39.22 43.40 12.17
CA ASP A 351 39.51 43.19 10.76
C ASP A 351 40.95 42.79 10.43
N ASN A 352 41.10 41.97 9.39
CA ASN A 352 41.67 42.41 8.11
C ASN A 352 41.72 41.24 7.11
N GLN A 353 41.12 41.39 5.92
CA GLN A 353 41.82 41.70 4.66
C GLN A 353 42.89 40.65 4.28
N SER A 354 42.97 40.10 3.07
CA SER A 354 42.47 40.52 1.76
C SER A 354 43.02 39.55 0.71
N ARG A 355 42.37 39.53 -0.47
CA ARG A 355 43.00 39.61 -1.83
C ARG A 355 43.95 38.48 -2.27
N PHE A 356 44.04 38.04 -3.53
CA PHE A 356 43.38 38.25 -4.83
C PHE A 356 44.21 37.43 -5.85
N LEU A 357 43.73 37.36 -7.09
CA LEU A 357 44.45 37.05 -8.36
C LEU A 357 44.47 35.59 -8.85
N ASP A 358 43.45 35.24 -9.63
CA ASP A 358 43.49 35.21 -11.10
C ASP A 358 44.80 34.85 -11.83
N ASN A 359 44.66 33.87 -12.74
CA ASN A 359 44.77 33.99 -14.21
C ASN A 359 45.75 33.05 -14.95
N PHE A 360 45.18 32.38 -15.97
CA PHE A 360 45.74 31.93 -17.27
C PHE A 360 46.95 30.97 -17.24
N ASP A 361 47.21 30.07 -18.20
CA ASP A 361 46.78 29.90 -19.58
C ASP A 361 47.05 28.45 -20.09
N LYS A 362 46.59 28.23 -21.31
CA LYS A 362 46.51 27.05 -22.20
C LYS A 362 47.76 26.20 -22.51
N SER A 363 47.43 25.07 -23.18
CA SER A 363 48.15 24.35 -24.27
C SER A 363 49.15 23.26 -23.82
N SER A 364 49.35 22.10 -24.48
CA SER A 364 48.93 21.56 -25.78
C SER A 364 49.34 20.07 -25.90
N ASN A 365 48.57 19.29 -26.67
CA ASN A 365 48.88 18.11 -27.52
C ASN A 365 50.22 17.35 -27.36
N ALA A 366 50.15 16.00 -27.33
CA ALA A 366 50.30 15.13 -28.52
C ALA A 366 50.67 13.66 -28.16
N ASN A 367 50.15 12.72 -28.97
CA ASN A 367 50.72 11.43 -29.42
C ASN A 367 49.91 10.14 -29.12
N ASN A 368 49.30 9.63 -30.20
CA ASN A 368 49.00 8.23 -30.51
C ASN A 368 50.12 7.71 -31.47
N PRO A 369 50.17 6.44 -31.96
CA PRO A 369 49.59 5.17 -31.51
C PRO A 369 50.61 3.99 -31.55
N THR A 370 50.26 2.77 -31.10
CA THR A 370 50.44 1.49 -31.85
C THR A 370 49.98 0.25 -31.07
N SER A 371 49.47 -0.68 -31.86
CA SER A 371 48.83 -1.98 -31.60
C SER A 371 49.73 -3.10 -31.05
N SER A 372 49.15 -4.03 -30.28
CA SER A 372 49.32 -5.48 -30.56
C SER A 372 48.32 -6.38 -29.80
N LEU A 373 47.67 -7.25 -30.60
CA LEU A 373 47.15 -8.60 -30.33
C LEU A 373 46.27 -8.87 -29.09
N GLN A 374 44.96 -8.95 -29.34
CA GLN A 374 44.05 -9.82 -28.58
C GLN A 374 44.12 -11.25 -29.13
N THR A 375 44.51 -12.19 -28.27
CA THR A 375 44.36 -13.63 -28.49
C THR A 375 43.19 -14.12 -27.65
N THR A 376 42.16 -14.62 -28.33
CA THR A 376 41.03 -15.35 -27.76
C THR A 376 41.48 -16.60 -26.98
N LYS A 377 41.06 -16.73 -25.72
CA LYS A 377 40.92 -18.03 -25.05
C LYS A 377 39.67 -18.04 -24.17
N SER A 378 38.78 -18.98 -24.50
CA SER A 378 37.64 -19.39 -23.71
C SER A 378 38.07 -19.91 -22.34
N PHE A 379 37.32 -19.55 -21.30
CA PHE A 379 37.28 -20.33 -20.06
C PHE A 379 35.86 -20.86 -19.88
N MET A 380 35.73 -22.18 -20.02
CA MET A 380 34.67 -22.96 -19.39
C MET A 380 35.01 -23.13 -17.91
N SER A 381 34.03 -22.98 -17.03
CA SER A 381 33.99 -23.75 -15.78
C SER A 381 32.55 -23.91 -15.28
N ASN A 382 32.02 -25.11 -15.53
CA ASN A 382 31.23 -25.97 -14.63
C ASN A 382 30.17 -25.35 -13.71
N SER A 383 28.91 -25.48 -14.14
CA SER A 383 27.74 -25.52 -13.24
C SER A 383 27.56 -26.94 -12.69
N LEU A 384 27.80 -27.13 -11.40
CA LEU A 384 27.42 -28.35 -10.67
C LEU A 384 26.01 -28.14 -10.08
N THR A 385 25.02 -28.74 -10.74
CA THR A 385 23.63 -28.77 -10.31
C THR A 385 23.47 -29.82 -9.21
N GLN A 386 23.31 -29.41 -7.95
CA GLN A 386 22.80 -30.29 -6.90
C GLN A 386 21.27 -30.16 -6.84
N ARG A 387 20.58 -31.23 -7.25
CA ARG A 387 19.15 -31.45 -6.95
C ARG A 387 19.03 -31.92 -5.50
N LEU A 388 18.47 -31.10 -4.62
CA LEU A 388 17.88 -31.58 -3.38
C LEU A 388 16.48 -32.14 -3.67
N ILE A 389 16.31 -33.43 -3.48
CA ILE A 389 14.98 -34.07 -3.36
C ILE A 389 14.61 -34.00 -1.88
N LEU A 390 13.69 -33.10 -1.53
CA LEU A 390 12.99 -33.14 -0.25
C LEU A 390 11.72 -33.97 -0.42
N THR A 391 11.75 -35.22 0.04
CA THR A 391 10.55 -36.02 0.26
C THR A 391 9.94 -35.63 1.61
N SER A 392 8.94 -34.76 1.61
CA SER A 392 8.05 -34.61 2.77
C SER A 392 6.98 -35.71 2.72
N LYS A 393 6.95 -36.54 3.77
CA LYS A 393 5.84 -37.45 4.06
C LYS A 393 4.60 -36.62 4.31
N CYS A 394 3.58 -36.78 3.47
CA CYS A 394 2.22 -36.36 3.80
C CYS A 394 1.52 -37.56 4.46
N ASP A 395 1.17 -37.40 5.73
CA ASP A 395 0.26 -38.30 6.43
C ASP A 395 -1.17 -38.06 5.88
N LEU A 396 -1.70 -39.06 5.19
CA LEU A 396 -3.09 -39.11 4.72
C LEU A 396 -4.01 -39.39 5.92
N PHE A 397 -4.70 -38.36 6.40
CA PHE A 397 -5.89 -38.53 7.22
C PHE A 397 -7.06 -38.99 6.34
N PHE A 398 -7.45 -40.25 6.45
CA PHE A 398 -8.72 -40.75 5.93
C PHE A 398 -9.86 -40.24 6.82
N CYS A 399 -10.72 -39.39 6.27
CA CYS A 399 -12.02 -39.07 6.86
C CYS A 399 -13.08 -39.93 6.19
N ASN A 400 -13.57 -40.94 6.90
CA ASN A 400 -14.73 -41.74 6.52
C ASN A 400 -15.97 -40.84 6.43
N SER A 401 -16.53 -40.68 5.24
CA SER A 401 -17.90 -40.20 5.07
C SER A 401 -18.66 -41.16 4.15
N SER A 402 -19.63 -41.83 4.77
CA SER A 402 -20.59 -42.72 4.12
C SER A 402 -21.66 -41.87 3.42
N ILE A 403 -21.82 -42.03 2.11
CA ILE A 403 -23.00 -41.54 1.38
C ILE A 403 -23.51 -42.70 0.50
N PRO A 404 -24.81 -43.06 0.58
CA PRO A 404 -25.37 -44.16 -0.18
C PRO A 404 -25.72 -43.78 -1.62
N TYR A 405 -25.58 -44.78 -2.47
CA TYR A 405 -25.82 -44.85 -3.90
C TYR A 405 -27.32 -44.83 -4.23
N HIS A 406 -27.73 -44.08 -5.27
CA HIS A 406 -29.00 -44.28 -5.98
C HIS A 406 -28.75 -44.24 -7.49
N PRO A 407 -29.20 -45.24 -8.28
CA PRO A 407 -29.09 -45.21 -9.73
C PRO A 407 -30.35 -44.60 -10.36
N VAL A 408 -30.17 -43.79 -11.42
CA VAL A 408 -31.27 -43.39 -12.31
C VAL A 408 -30.83 -43.65 -13.75
N SER A 409 -31.79 -44.17 -14.51
CA SER A 409 -31.76 -44.88 -15.78
C SER A 409 -31.30 -44.07 -17.00
N GLU A 410 -30.68 -44.79 -17.93
CA GLU A 410 -30.55 -44.44 -19.34
C GLU A 410 -31.94 -44.32 -19.98
N ASP A 411 -32.18 -43.26 -20.76
CA ASP A 411 -32.99 -43.32 -21.98
C ASP A 411 -32.81 -42.07 -22.86
N GLU A 412 -32.69 -42.36 -24.15
CA GLU A 412 -32.92 -41.55 -25.35
C GLU A 412 -31.91 -40.48 -25.85
N LEU A 413 -31.12 -40.96 -26.83
CA LEU A 413 -30.66 -40.29 -28.04
C LEU A 413 -31.69 -39.32 -28.66
N VAL A 414 -31.25 -38.12 -29.05
CA VAL A 414 -31.57 -37.55 -30.38
C VAL A 414 -30.32 -36.88 -30.96
N LEU A 415 -29.85 -37.46 -32.07
CA LEU A 415 -28.85 -36.93 -32.99
C LEU A 415 -29.51 -35.95 -33.96
N THR A 416 -28.94 -34.76 -34.13
CA THR A 416 -29.03 -34.02 -35.39
C THR A 416 -27.65 -33.51 -35.77
N THR A 417 -27.13 -34.06 -36.86
CA THR A 417 -25.89 -33.67 -37.53
C THR A 417 -26.25 -32.77 -38.71
N LEU A 418 -25.63 -31.59 -38.82
CA LEU A 418 -25.59 -30.80 -40.07
C LEU A 418 -24.20 -30.20 -40.27
N HIS A 419 -23.91 -29.94 -41.54
CA HIS A 419 -22.63 -30.13 -42.23
C HIS A 419 -21.49 -29.13 -41.97
N LYS A 420 -20.27 -29.67 -42.16
CA LYS A 420 -18.95 -29.02 -42.33
C LYS A 420 -18.88 -27.97 -43.46
N GLN A 421 -18.10 -26.92 -43.22
CA GLN A 421 -16.96 -26.36 -44.00
C GLN A 421 -16.71 -24.93 -43.47
N SER A 422 -15.52 -24.41 -43.16
CA SER A 422 -14.14 -24.66 -43.59
C SER A 422 -13.15 -23.89 -42.66
N CYS A 423 -11.93 -24.44 -42.47
CA CYS A 423 -10.62 -23.77 -42.33
C CYS A 423 -10.52 -22.40 -41.60
N GLN A 424 -9.62 -22.13 -40.64
CA GLN A 424 -8.26 -22.61 -40.43
C GLN A 424 -7.73 -22.11 -39.05
N LYS A 425 -7.13 -23.05 -38.29
CA LYS A 425 -5.93 -22.96 -37.41
C LYS A 425 -5.81 -21.83 -36.34
N ARG A 426 -5.80 -22.16 -35.03
CA ARG A 426 -4.75 -22.80 -34.16
C ARG A 426 -3.95 -21.68 -33.42
N TRP A 427 -3.79 -21.64 -32.10
CA TRP A 427 -3.40 -22.70 -31.15
C TRP A 427 -3.85 -22.40 -29.71
N PHE A 428 -4.38 -23.42 -29.00
CA PHE A 428 -4.35 -23.54 -27.54
C PHE A 428 -3.72 -24.90 -27.22
N MET A 429 -2.64 -24.92 -26.44
CA MET A 429 -2.03 -26.16 -25.92
C MET A 429 -2.74 -26.57 -24.62
N LYS A 430 -3.39 -27.74 -24.64
CA LYS A 430 -3.72 -28.53 -23.45
C LYS A 430 -2.60 -29.54 -23.23
N TYR A 431 -2.00 -29.54 -22.05
CA TYR A 431 -1.14 -30.65 -21.61
C TYR A 431 -2.01 -31.77 -21.02
N SER A 432 -1.93 -32.92 -21.67
CA SER A 432 -2.42 -34.22 -21.20
C SER A 432 -1.29 -34.91 -20.43
N TRP A 433 -1.56 -35.37 -19.21
CA TRP A 433 -0.72 -36.35 -18.51
C TRP A 433 -1.50 -37.65 -18.39
N LEU A 434 -1.01 -38.67 -19.09
CA LEU A 434 -1.47 -40.05 -19.02
C LEU A 434 -0.22 -40.90 -19.18
N THR A 435 0.31 -41.41 -18.07
CA THR A 435 1.27 -42.52 -18.11
C THR A 435 0.94 -43.53 -17.02
N PHE A 436 0.81 -44.75 -17.51
CA PHE A 436 0.34 -45.99 -16.91
C PHE A 436 1.34 -46.64 -15.92
N TYR A 437 0.75 -47.37 -14.95
CA TYR A 437 1.17 -48.65 -14.33
C TYR A 437 2.45 -48.65 -13.47
N LYS A 438 2.40 -49.12 -12.21
CA LYS A 438 1.97 -50.47 -11.77
C LYS A 438 1.36 -50.44 -10.37
#